data_AF-A0A2A6R215-F1
#
_entry.id   AF-A0A2A6R215-F1
#
_cell.length_a   1.000
_cell.length_b   1.000
_cell.length_c   1.000
_cell.angle_alpha   90.00
_cell.angle_beta   90.00
_cell.angle_gamma   90.00
#
_symmetry.space_group_name_H-M   'P 1'
#
loop_
_entity.id
_entity.type
_entity.pdbx_description
1 polymer ?
#
loop_
_entity_poly.entity_id
_entity_poly.type
_entity_poly.pdbx_seq_one_letter_code
_entity_poly.pdbx_strand_id
1 'polypeptide(L)'
;MAIRTVVWGENIHENTNEIVRGIYPEGMHTAIANALNSDPAISATTATLQEPEHGLSEARLADTDVLTWWGHKDHGAVSDV
;
A
#
# COMPACT_ATOMS: atom_id res chain seq x y z
N MET A 1 -3.90 3.43 22.01
CA MET A 1 -3.79 4.02 20.66
C MET A 1 -3.68 2.87 19.69
N ALA A 2 -4.36 2.92 18.54
CA ALA A 2 -4.22 1.91 17.51
C ALA A 2 -2.86 2.08 16.80
N ILE A 3 -2.28 0.98 16.33
CA ILE A 3 -1.05 0.98 15.52
C ILE A 3 -1.39 1.56 14.15
N ARG A 4 -0.68 2.61 13.74
CA ARG A 4 -0.85 3.28 12.45
C ARG A 4 -0.05 2.54 11.39
N THR A 5 -0.75 1.85 10.50
CA THR A 5 -0.13 1.03 9.45
C THR A 5 -0.37 1.65 8.08
N VAL A 6 0.68 1.75 7.27
CA VAL A 6 0.55 2.03 5.84
C VAL A 6 0.80 0.75 5.06
N VAL A 7 -0.15 0.37 4.22
CA VAL A 7 -0.04 -0.77 3.31
C VAL A 7 0.32 -0.24 1.92
N TRP A 8 1.60 -0.33 1.58
CA TRP A 8 2.11 0.11 0.29
C TRP A 8 2.07 -1.03 -0.75
N GLY A 9 1.51 -0.73 -1.91
CA GLY A 9 1.47 -1.66 -3.05
C GLY A 9 1.97 -1.03 -4.33
N GLU A 10 2.82 -1.74 -5.06
CA GLU A 10 3.32 -1.32 -6.39
C GLU A 10 2.18 -1.03 -7.39
N ASN A 11 1.04 -1.74 -7.25
CA ASN A 11 -0.20 -1.46 -7.98
C ASN A 11 -0.06 -1.49 -9.51
N ILE A 12 0.81 -2.35 -10.05
CA ILE A 12 1.00 -2.51 -11.51
C ILE A 12 0.24 -3.73 -12.06
N HIS A 13 0.26 -4.86 -11.35
CA HIS A 13 -0.27 -6.12 -11.89
C HIS A 13 -1.79 -6.10 -12.00
N GLU A 14 -2.49 -5.59 -10.99
CA GLU A 14 -3.95 -5.40 -11.00
C GLU A 14 -4.43 -4.45 -12.12
N ASN A 15 -3.55 -3.57 -12.61
CA ASN A 15 -3.86 -2.67 -13.73
C ASN A 15 -3.49 -3.24 -15.11
N THR A 16 -2.66 -4.30 -15.18
CA THR A 16 -2.12 -4.82 -16.45
C THR A 16 -2.44 -6.28 -16.72
N ASN A 17 -2.97 -7.01 -15.74
CA ASN A 17 -3.32 -8.42 -15.85
C ASN A 17 -4.74 -8.68 -15.33
N GLU A 18 -5.64 -9.09 -16.21
CA GLU A 18 -7.05 -9.31 -15.87
C GLU A 18 -7.26 -10.45 -14.87
N ILE A 19 -6.40 -11.47 -14.85
CA ILE A 19 -6.48 -12.56 -13.87
C ILE A 19 -6.18 -12.01 -12.48
N VAL A 20 -5.16 -11.16 -12.36
CA VAL A 20 -4.80 -10.52 -11.08
C VAL A 20 -5.90 -9.57 -10.64
N ARG A 21 -6.41 -8.72 -11.54
CA ARG A 21 -7.54 -7.82 -11.26
C ARG A 21 -8.80 -8.57 -10.84
N GLY A 22 -9.05 -9.74 -11.44
CA GLY A 22 -10.19 -10.60 -11.08
C GLY A 22 -10.13 -11.12 -9.64
N ILE A 23 -8.93 -11.25 -9.07
CA ILE A 23 -8.71 -11.66 -7.67
C ILE A 23 -8.68 -10.43 -6.75
N TYR A 24 -8.00 -9.36 -7.15
CA TYR A 24 -7.82 -8.13 -6.38
C TYR A 24 -8.33 -6.92 -7.18
N PRO A 25 -9.65 -6.71 -7.26
CA PRO A 25 -10.23 -5.64 -8.09
C PRO A 25 -9.83 -4.25 -7.62
N GLU A 26 -9.66 -4.07 -6.31
CA GLU A 26 -9.22 -2.83 -5.66
C GLU A 26 -7.73 -2.88 -5.26
N GLY A 27 -6.97 -3.84 -5.80
CA GLY A 27 -5.56 -4.06 -5.46
C GLY A 27 -5.32 -4.83 -4.15
N MET A 28 -4.14 -5.44 -4.05
CA MET A 28 -3.74 -6.25 -2.88
C MET A 28 -3.61 -5.40 -1.61
N HIS A 29 -3.15 -4.15 -1.76
CA HIS A 29 -2.99 -3.21 -0.66
C HIS A 29 -4.33 -2.92 0.04
N THR A 30 -5.42 -2.75 -0.72
CA THR A 30 -6.77 -2.58 -0.16
C THR A 30 -7.25 -3.84 0.55
N ALA A 31 -7.04 -5.03 -0.05
CA ALA A 31 -7.43 -6.29 0.58
C ALA A 31 -6.74 -6.51 1.94
N ILE A 32 -5.43 -6.22 2.03
CA ILE A 32 -4.66 -6.30 3.27
C ILE A 32 -5.12 -5.24 4.27
N ALA A 33 -5.27 -3.97 3.86
CA ALA A 33 -5.72 -2.91 4.75
C ALA A 33 -7.11 -3.20 5.34
N ASN A 34 -8.04 -3.74 4.56
CA ASN A 34 -9.36 -4.15 5.05
C ASN A 34 -9.29 -5.27 6.09
N ALA A 35 -8.41 -6.26 5.88
CA ALA A 35 -8.19 -7.33 6.85
C ALA A 35 -7.58 -6.78 8.16
N LEU A 36 -6.57 -5.90 8.06
CA LEU A 36 -5.96 -5.26 9.23
C LEU A 36 -6.95 -4.40 10.02
N ASN A 37 -7.79 -3.62 9.32
CA ASN A 37 -8.82 -2.78 9.91
C ASN A 37 -9.97 -3.59 10.57
N SER A 38 -9.95 -4.92 10.48
CA SER A 38 -10.87 -5.78 11.24
C SER A 38 -10.48 -5.87 12.73
N ASP A 39 -9.24 -5.54 13.09
CA ASP A 39 -8.76 -5.47 14.47
C ASP A 39 -8.76 -4.00 14.95
N PRO A 40 -9.52 -3.64 16.01
CA PRO A 40 -9.57 -2.27 16.53
C PRO A 40 -8.23 -1.76 17.10
N ALA A 41 -7.24 -2.64 17.31
CA ALA A 41 -5.90 -2.25 17.70
C ALA A 41 -5.05 -1.72 16.52
N ILE A 42 -5.54 -1.79 15.28
CA ILE A 42 -4.84 -1.35 14.08
C ILE A 42 -5.68 -0.31 13.32
N SER A 43 -5.03 0.71 12.79
CA SER A 43 -5.59 1.66 11.84
C SER A 43 -4.72 1.63 10.57
N ALA A 44 -5.23 1.00 9.52
CA ALA A 44 -4.52 0.80 8.27
C ALA A 44 -5.02 1.74 7.17
N THR A 45 -4.09 2.40 6.48
CA THR A 45 -4.31 3.15 5.24
C THR A 45 -3.47 2.55 4.11
N THR A 46 -3.75 2.93 2.87
CA THR A 46 -3.01 2.43 1.68
C THR A 46 -2.17 3.53 1.05
N ALA A 47 -1.13 3.12 0.34
CA ALA A 47 -0.32 3.98 -0.53
C ALA A 47 0.12 3.15 -1.75
N THR A 48 0.39 3.81 -2.86
CA THR A 48 0.78 3.14 -4.11
C THR A 48 1.91 3.85 -4.83
N LEU A 49 2.61 3.11 -5.70
CA LEU A 49 3.72 3.65 -6.50
C LEU A 49 3.32 4.88 -7.32
N GLN A 50 2.09 4.94 -7.81
CA GLN A 50 1.60 5.97 -8.71
C GLN A 50 1.15 7.26 -8.00
N GLU A 51 1.04 7.26 -6.66
CA GLU A 51 0.74 8.46 -5.89
C GLU A 51 1.93 9.44 -5.86
N PRO A 52 1.70 10.75 -5.64
CA PRO A 52 2.77 11.70 -5.38
C PRO A 52 3.66 11.23 -4.22
N GLU A 53 4.98 11.30 -4.39
CA GLU A 53 5.97 10.77 -3.41
C GLU A 53 5.70 9.29 -3.05
N HIS A 54 5.11 8.53 -3.99
CA HIS A 54 4.66 7.15 -3.79
C HIS A 54 3.67 6.98 -2.62
N GLY A 55 2.97 8.06 -2.27
CA GLY A 55 2.09 8.13 -1.11
C GLY A 55 2.84 8.11 0.23
N LEU A 56 4.16 8.29 0.25
CA LEU A 56 5.03 8.14 1.42
C LEU A 56 5.84 9.42 1.71
N SER A 57 5.18 10.58 1.77
CA SER A 57 5.84 11.82 2.19
C SER A 57 6.47 11.69 3.58
N GLU A 58 7.53 12.47 3.85
CA GLU A 58 8.22 12.44 5.15
C GLU A 58 7.27 12.60 6.34
N ALA A 59 6.31 13.53 6.23
CA ALA A 59 5.32 13.77 7.28
C ALA A 59 4.44 12.54 7.55
N ARG A 60 4.04 11.81 6.50
CA ARG A 60 3.24 10.60 6.65
C ARG A 60 4.06 9.45 7.23
N LEU A 61 5.32 9.32 6.81
CA LEU A 61 6.24 8.32 7.36
C LEU A 61 6.53 8.57 8.84
N ALA A 62 6.71 9.82 9.26
CA ALA A 62 6.85 10.19 10.67
C ALA A 62 5.61 9.82 11.50
N ASP A 63 4.43 9.80 10.87
CA ASP A 63 3.16 9.39 11.46
C ASP A 63 2.79 7.92 11.22
N THR A 64 3.72 7.10 10.72
CA THR A 64 3.49 5.68 10.46
C THR A 64 4.28 4.83 11.47
N ASP A 65 3.58 3.95 12.19
CA ASP A 65 4.22 3.04 13.14
C ASP A 65 4.76 1.78 12.43
N VAL A 66 4.04 1.32 11.40
CA VAL A 66 4.41 0.16 10.58
C VAL A 66 4.13 0.44 9.11
N LEU A 67 5.14 0.24 8.25
CA LEU A 67 4.98 0.25 6.80
C LEU A 67 5.10 -1.20 6.28
N THR A 68 4.09 -1.69 5.57
CA THR A 68 4.19 -2.95 4.83
C THR A 68 4.43 -2.64 3.35
N TRP A 69 5.30 -3.42 2.71
CA TRP A 69 5.72 -3.16 1.34
C TRP A 69 5.50 -4.37 0.44
N TRP A 70 4.75 -4.20 -0.65
CA TRP A 70 4.64 -5.19 -1.71
C TRP A 70 5.04 -4.59 -3.06
N GLY A 71 6.04 -5.18 -3.72
CA GLY A 71 6.46 -4.81 -5.07
C GLY A 71 7.06 -5.97 -5.84
N HIS A 72 7.09 -5.88 -7.17
CA HIS A 72 7.53 -7.00 -8.02
C HIS A 72 8.08 -6.56 -9.40
N LYS A 73 7.33 -5.77 -10.17
CA LYS A 73 7.58 -5.53 -11.60
C LYS A 73 8.44 -4.31 -11.89
N ASP A 74 8.38 -3.26 -11.08
CA ASP A 74 9.03 -1.98 -11.39
C ASP A 74 9.65 -1.35 -10.14
N HIS A 75 10.59 -2.07 -9.51
CA HIS A 75 11.33 -1.55 -8.37
C HIS A 75 12.15 -0.30 -8.71
N GLY A 76 12.55 -0.14 -9.97
CA GLY A 76 13.32 1.03 -10.45
C GLY A 76 12.52 2.33 -10.55
N ALA A 77 11.18 2.25 -10.51
CA ALA A 77 10.31 3.42 -10.48
C ALA A 77 10.13 4.00 -9.06
N VAL A 78 10.62 3.31 -8.02
CA VAL A 78 10.69 3.87 -6.67
C VAL A 78 11.82 4.91 -6.66
N SER A 79 11.46 6.12 -6.29
CA SER A 79 12.32 7.30 -6.26
C SER A 79 12.62 7.70 -4.83
N ASP A 80 13.88 8.05 -4.56
CA ASP A 80 14.34 8.60 -3.28
C ASP A 80 14.22 10.14 -3.22
N VAL A 81 13.65 10.77 -4.25
CA VAL A 81 13.49 12.25 -4.35
C VAL A 81 12.08 12.73 -4.11
#